data_AF-A0A439R6Y5-F1
#
_entry.id   AF-A0A439R6Y5-F1
#
_cell.length_a   1.000
_cell.length_b   1.000
_cell.length_c   1.000
_cell.angle_alpha   90.00
_cell.angle_beta   90.00
_cell.angle_gamma   90.00
#
_symmetry.space_group_name_H-M   'P 1'
#
loop_
_entity.id
_entity.type
_entity.pdbx_description
1 polymer ?
#
loop_
_entity_poly.entity_id
_entity_poly.type
_entity_poly.pdbx_seq_one_letter_code
_entity_poly.pdbx_strand_id
1 'polypeptide(L)' 'MPYMKVVIDTMKEKGIRDDYVVLVGGAPLNEEFGKAVGADAYCRDAAVAVETAKDFMKRKHNVRN' A
#
# COMPACT_ATOMS: atom_id res chain seq x y z
N MET A 1 12.36 3.54 13.89
CA MET A 1 11.24 4.00 13.05
C MET A 1 11.05 3.00 11.92
N PRO A 2 9.86 2.40 11.75
CA PRO A 2 9.65 1.50 10.63
C PRO A 2 9.74 2.30 9.32
N TYR A 3 10.73 1.97 8.51
CA TYR A 3 11.15 2.73 7.32
C TYR A 3 10.02 2.91 6.28
N MET A 4 8.98 2.08 6.34
CA MET A 4 7.79 2.16 5.48
C MET A 4 7.10 3.53 5.55
N LYS A 5 6.97 4.14 6.74
CA LYS A 5 6.36 5.47 6.87
C LYS A 5 7.21 6.54 6.19
N VAL A 6 8.54 6.45 6.33
CA VAL A 6 9.49 7.38 5.69
C VAL A 6 9.32 7.34 4.18
N VAL A 7 9.25 6.15 3.57
CA VAL A 7 9.02 6.00 2.13
C VAL A 7 7.69 6.64 1.70
N ILE A 8 6.60 6.35 2.41
CA ILE A 8 5.27 6.88 2.08
C ILE A 8 5.21 8.40 2.26
N ASP A 9 5.80 8.95 3.32
CA ASP A 9 5.88 10.40 3.54
C ASP A 9 6.71 11.07 2.43
N THR A 10 7.84 10.48 2.02
CA THR A 10 8.64 11.00 0.89
C THR A 10 7.89 10.92 -0.43
N MET A 11 7.04 9.90 -0.65
CA MET A 11 6.16 9.87 -1.83
C MET A 11 5.16 11.04 -1.81
N LYS A 12 4.63 11.40 -0.62
CA LYS A 12 3.75 12.57 -0.46
C LYS A 12 4.49 13.88 -0.70
N GLU A 13 5.68 14.04 -0.13
CA GLU A 13 6.54 15.23 -0.32
C GLU A 13 6.88 15.46 -1.80
N LYS A 14 7.08 14.38 -2.56
CA LYS A 14 7.32 14.43 -4.01
C LYS A 14 6.06 14.60 -4.85
N GLY A 15 4.87 14.60 -4.23
CA GLY A 15 3.60 14.72 -4.93
C GLY A 15 3.21 13.49 -5.77
N ILE A 16 3.81 12.32 -5.52
CA ILE A 16 3.59 11.09 -6.30
C ILE A 16 2.81 10.02 -5.53
N ARG A 17 2.41 10.26 -4.28
CA ARG A 17 1.79 9.22 -3.44
C ARG A 17 0.53 8.62 -4.07
N ASP A 18 -0.29 9.46 -4.69
CA ASP A 18 -1.59 9.06 -5.22
C ASP A 18 -1.50 8.39 -6.60
N ASP A 19 -0.32 8.42 -7.24
CA ASP A 19 -0.08 7.75 -8.53
C ASP A 19 0.07 6.22 -8.37
N TYR A 20 0.45 5.76 -7.17
CA TYR A 20 0.83 4.38 -6.89
C TYR A 20 -0.08 3.73 -5.84
N VAL A 21 -0.28 2.43 -6.00
CA VAL A 21 -0.84 1.56 -4.95
C VAL A 21 0.31 1.02 -4.12
N VAL A 22 0.26 1.21 -2.81
CA VAL A 22 1.27 0.80 -1.84
C VAL A 22 0.70 -0.30 -0.94
N LEU A 23 1.19 -1.51 -1.12
CA LEU A 23 0.88 -2.66 -0.27
C LEU A 23 2.04 -2.94 0.68
N VAL A 24 1.76 -3.19 1.96
CA VAL A 24 2.78 -3.51 2.98
C VAL A 24 2.54 -4.89 3.58
N GLY A 25 3.57 -5.55 4.08
CA GLY A 25 3.45 -6.90 4.65
C GLY A 25 4.70 -7.32 5.42
N GLY A 26 4.71 -8.58 5.86
CA GLY A 26 5.81 -9.17 6.63
C GLY A 26 5.58 -9.15 8.15
N ALA A 27 6.05 -10.17 8.86
CA ALA A 27 5.97 -10.18 10.32
C ALA A 27 6.87 -9.08 10.92
N PRO A 28 6.48 -8.40 12.00
CA PRO A 28 5.28 -8.60 12.83
C PRO A 28 4.12 -7.64 12.50
N LEU A 29 3.94 -7.23 11.23
CA LEU A 29 2.94 -6.23 10.88
C LEU A 29 1.51 -6.76 10.99
N ASN A 30 0.58 -5.82 11.03
CA ASN A 30 -0.86 -6.06 11.00
C ASN A 30 -1.58 -4.92 10.25
N GLU A 31 -2.90 -5.03 10.18
CA GLU A 31 -3.77 -4.06 9.50
C GLU A 31 -3.66 -2.64 10.09
N GLU A 32 -3.63 -2.53 11.43
CA GLU A 32 -3.52 -1.24 12.12
C GLU A 32 -2.20 -0.54 11.78
N PHE A 33 -1.12 -1.31 11.75
CA PHE A 33 0.18 -0.81 11.36
C PHE A 33 0.19 -0.31 9.92
N GLY A 34 -0.36 -1.09 8.97
CA GLY A 34 -0.46 -0.70 7.57
C GLY A 34 -1.20 0.63 7.38
N LYS A 35 -2.32 0.79 8.09
CA LYS A 35 -3.07 2.06 8.12
C LYS A 35 -2.27 3.20 8.74
N ALA A 36 -1.59 2.95 9.87
CA ALA A 36 -0.81 3.96 10.58
C ALA A 36 0.34 4.52 9.73
N VAL A 37 0.94 3.72 8.85
CA VAL A 37 1.99 4.19 7.92
C VAL A 37 1.42 4.81 6.64
N GLY A 38 0.12 4.68 6.37
CA GLY A 38 -0.54 5.24 5.18
C GLY A 38 -0.46 4.35 3.93
N ALA A 39 -0.34 3.03 4.11
CA ALA A 39 -0.44 2.06 3.02
C ALA A 39 -1.90 1.86 2.59
N ASP A 40 -2.11 1.41 1.35
CA ASP A 40 -3.45 1.14 0.83
C ASP A 40 -4.01 -0.20 1.32
N ALA A 41 -3.14 -1.17 1.63
CA ALA A 41 -3.51 -2.38 2.36
C ALA A 41 -2.31 -3.06 3.03
N TYR A 42 -2.58 -3.80 4.10
CA TYR A 42 -1.67 -4.79 4.65
C TYR A 42 -1.95 -6.17 4.04
N CYS A 43 -0.89 -6.90 3.71
CA CYS A 43 -0.92 -8.24 3.16
C CYS A 43 -0.19 -9.20 4.10
N ARG A 44 -0.92 -10.16 4.68
CA ARG A 44 -0.38 -11.09 5.67
C ARG A 44 0.65 -12.09 5.11
N ASP A 45 0.53 -12.40 3.83
CA ASP A 45 1.38 -13.35 3.11
C ASP A 45 1.45 -12.99 1.61
N ALA A 46 2.32 -13.67 0.88
CA ALA A 46 2.55 -13.40 -0.53
C ALA A 46 1.32 -13.69 -1.42
N ALA A 47 0.52 -14.70 -1.08
CA ALA A 47 -0.67 -15.05 -1.87
C ALA A 47 -1.73 -13.95 -1.75
N VAL A 48 -1.98 -13.47 -0.53
CA VAL A 48 -2.88 -12.35 -0.27
C VAL A 48 -2.38 -11.07 -0.95
N ALA A 49 -1.07 -10.83 -1.00
CA ALA A 49 -0.50 -9.68 -1.71
C ALA A 49 -0.80 -9.70 -3.22
N VAL A 50 -0.67 -10.86 -3.86
CA VAL A 50 -0.97 -11.02 -5.30
C VAL A 50 -2.45 -10.75 -5.60
N GLU A 51 -3.36 -11.33 -4.82
CA GLU A 51 -4.79 -11.13 -5.04
C GLU A 51 -5.22 -9.69 -4.75
N THR A 52 -4.69 -9.09 -3.68
CA THR A 52 -4.92 -7.67 -3.34
C THR A 52 -4.46 -6.75 -4.47
N ALA A 53 -3.25 -6.98 -5.01
CA ALA A 53 -2.73 -6.20 -6.13
C ALA A 53 -3.62 -6.31 -7.38
N LYS A 54 -4.08 -7.52 -7.72
CA LYS A 54 -5.02 -7.70 -8.85
C LYS A 54 -6.32 -6.93 -8.64
N ASP A 55 -6.86 -6.93 -7.43
CA ASP A 55 -8.10 -6.20 -7.13
C ASP A 55 -7.94 -4.69 -7.22
N PHE A 56 -6.81 -4.13 -6.76
CA PHE A 56 -6.49 -2.72 -6.96
C PHE A 56 -6.35 -2.38 -8.45
N MET A 57 -5.71 -3.23 -9.25
CA MET A 57 -5.58 -2.99 -10.69
C MET A 57 -6.94 -3.03 -11.41
N LYS A 58 -7.81 -3.98 -11.07
CA LYS A 58 -9.19 -4.03 -11.61
C LYS A 58 -9.97 -2.75 -11.26
N ARG A 59 -9.87 -2.27 -10.01
CA ARG A 59 -10.53 -1.03 -9.58
C ARG A 59 -9.97 0.17 -10.34
N LYS A 60 -8.64 0.32 -10.43
CA LYS A 60 -7.98 1.43 -11.14
C LYS A 60 -8.33 1.47 -12.62
N HIS A 61 -8.43 0.31 -13.29
CA HIS A 61 -8.87 0.20 -14.68
C HIS A 61 -10.32 0.71 -14.89
N ASN A 62 -11.17 0.63 -13.86
CA ASN A 62 -12.56 1.04 -13.93
C ASN A 62 -12.78 2.52 -13.53
N VAL A 63 -11.74 3.23 -13.10
CA VAL A 63 -11.80 4.67 -12.87
C VAL A 63 -11.45 5.37 -14.19
N ARG A 64 -12.48 5.81 -14.93
CA ARG A 64 -12.29 6.77 -16.03
C ARG A 64 -12.08 8.14 -15.40
N ASN A 65 -10.91 8.75 -15.62
CA ASN A 65 -10.75 10.20 -15.49
C ASN A 65 -11.63 10.91 -16.53
#